data_AF-A0AAV5IVX3-F1
#
_entry.id   AF-A0AAV5IVX3-F1
#
_cell.length_a   1.000
_cell.length_b   1.000
_cell.length_c   1.000
_cell.angle_alpha   90.00
_cell.angle_beta   90.00
_cell.angle_gamma   90.00
#
_symmetry.space_group_name_H-M   'P 1'
#
loop_
_entity.id
_entity.type
_entity.pdbx_description
1 polymer ?
#
loop_
_entity_poly.entity_id
_entity_poly.type
_entity_poly.pdbx_seq_one_letter_code
_entity_poly.pdbx_strand_id
1 'polypeptide(L)'
;MVGPSRPLFVLFGSSIVQFSYSNQGWAAILADIYARKADIVLRGYAGWNSRRALQILNQVFPKNAAVQPSLVIVYFGGNDSMKPDSAALGPHVPLPEYIDNMKKIATHLKSLSENIRIIFLTCPPINEEQIRQAQLIGVEGRTNESCRIYAEACMEVCKEMDVKGINIWTAIQQKEDWMTTCFTDGIHLASEGSKIVVKEVLRAIREAEWEPSLYWRSLASEFAEEESAFLSVGDDGKQISISDLDIQRYSQWE
;
A
#
# COMPACT_ATOMS: atom_id res chain seq x y z
N MET A 1 11.80 5.65 -21.52
CA MET A 1 11.96 4.46 -20.65
C MET A 1 13.34 4.53 -20.04
N VAL A 2 13.47 4.18 -18.76
CA VAL A 2 14.74 4.17 -18.05
C VAL A 2 15.18 2.71 -17.94
N GLY A 3 16.34 2.37 -18.50
CA GLY A 3 17.04 1.11 -18.23
C GLY A 3 16.30 -0.21 -18.50
N PRO A 4 16.89 -1.35 -18.09
CA PRO A 4 16.23 -2.65 -18.11
C PRO A 4 14.98 -2.63 -17.21
N SER A 5 13.96 -3.41 -17.58
CA SER A 5 12.68 -3.43 -16.88
C SER A 5 12.75 -4.25 -15.60
N ARG A 6 12.26 -3.68 -14.50
CA ARG A 6 12.01 -4.38 -13.24
C ARG A 6 10.50 -4.61 -13.04
N PRO A 7 10.10 -5.57 -12.17
CA PRO A 7 8.72 -5.66 -11.70
C PRO A 7 8.20 -4.29 -11.23
N LEU A 8 7.00 -3.92 -11.68
CA LEU A 8 6.35 -2.66 -11.28
C LEU A 8 5.34 -2.94 -10.16
N PHE A 9 5.53 -2.27 -9.02
CA PHE A 9 4.62 -2.34 -7.88
C PHE A 9 3.86 -1.02 -7.79
N VAL A 10 2.59 -1.04 -8.18
CA VAL A 10 1.77 0.18 -8.22
C VAL A 10 0.99 0.32 -6.93
N LEU A 11 1.15 1.46 -6.26
CA LEU A 11 0.36 1.83 -5.09
C LEU A 11 -0.79 2.72 -5.54
N PHE A 12 -2.02 2.23 -5.47
CA PHE A 12 -3.20 2.91 -5.98
C PHE A 12 -4.17 3.23 -4.85
N GLY A 13 -4.49 4.51 -4.63
CA GLY A 13 -5.43 4.85 -3.57
C GLY A 13 -5.62 6.33 -3.35
N SER A 14 -6.10 6.70 -2.17
CA SER A 14 -6.28 8.10 -1.77
C SER A 14 -5.08 8.69 -1.00
N SER A 15 -5.31 9.55 0.00
CA SER A 15 -4.27 10.33 0.68
C SER A 15 -3.26 9.48 1.46
N ILE A 16 -3.67 8.35 2.04
CA ILE A 16 -2.75 7.38 2.67
C ILE A 16 -1.73 6.84 1.68
N VAL A 17 -2.10 6.72 0.40
CA VAL A 17 -1.17 6.38 -0.69
C VAL A 17 -0.43 7.63 -1.16
N GLN A 18 -1.09 8.78 -1.36
CA GLN A 18 -0.42 9.98 -1.89
C GLN A 18 0.72 10.47 -0.98
N PHE A 19 0.54 10.42 0.34
CA PHE A 19 1.52 10.89 1.32
C PHE A 19 2.48 9.80 1.79
N SER A 20 2.43 8.62 1.18
CA SER A 20 3.20 7.43 1.60
C SER A 20 4.72 7.51 1.40
N TYR A 21 5.23 8.50 0.68
CA TYR A 21 6.68 8.76 0.58
C TYR A 21 7.18 9.76 1.63
N SER A 22 6.29 10.56 2.20
CA SER A 22 6.66 11.57 3.18
C SER A 22 6.82 10.96 4.57
N ASN A 23 7.59 11.60 5.46
CA ASN A 23 7.66 11.28 6.88
C ASN A 23 8.00 9.81 7.22
N GLN A 24 8.96 9.21 6.49
CA GLN A 24 9.28 7.78 6.59
C GLN A 24 8.03 6.91 6.33
N GLY A 25 7.26 7.30 5.33
CA GLY A 25 6.02 6.64 4.95
C GLY A 25 6.26 5.27 4.34
N TRP A 26 5.21 4.46 4.30
CA TRP A 26 5.30 3.05 3.93
C TRP A 26 5.77 2.82 2.49
N ALA A 27 5.50 3.72 1.55
CA ALA A 27 6.01 3.59 0.19
C ALA A 27 7.49 3.95 0.07
N ALA A 28 7.97 4.95 0.84
CA ALA A 28 9.40 5.24 0.91
C ALA A 28 10.17 4.05 1.48
N ILE A 29 9.63 3.42 2.52
CA ILE A 29 10.22 2.21 3.12
C ILE A 29 10.21 1.05 2.11
N LEU A 30 9.09 0.80 1.42
CA LEU A 30 9.05 -0.24 0.38
C LEU A 30 10.04 0.05 -0.76
N ALA A 31 10.16 1.31 -1.18
CA ALA A 31 11.12 1.69 -2.22
C ALA A 31 12.57 1.47 -1.80
N ASP A 32 12.90 1.68 -0.52
CA ASP A 32 14.21 1.33 0.02
C ASP A 32 14.44 -0.19 0.05
N ILE A 33 13.46 -0.97 0.53
CA ILE A 33 13.57 -2.44 0.62
C ILE A 33 13.71 -3.09 -0.76
N TYR A 34 12.97 -2.59 -1.76
CA TYR A 34 13.00 -3.10 -3.12
C TYR A 34 14.02 -2.38 -4.03
N ALA A 35 14.96 -1.61 -3.46
CA ALA A 35 15.99 -0.93 -4.22
C ALA A 35 16.71 -1.91 -5.17
N ARG A 36 16.82 -1.54 -6.45
CA ARG A 36 17.37 -2.37 -7.54
C ARG A 36 16.60 -3.67 -7.85
N LYS A 37 15.42 -3.89 -7.27
CA LYS A 37 14.66 -5.14 -7.44
C LYS A 37 13.28 -4.93 -8.04
N ALA A 38 12.56 -3.90 -7.60
CA ALA A 38 11.25 -3.53 -8.14
C ALA A 38 11.07 -2.02 -8.07
N ASP A 39 10.31 -1.46 -9.01
CA ASP A 39 10.00 -0.03 -9.00
C ASP A 39 8.65 0.20 -8.30
N ILE A 40 8.66 1.03 -7.25
CA ILE A 40 7.46 1.44 -6.54
C ILE A 40 6.86 2.67 -7.23
N VAL A 41 5.67 2.51 -7.80
CA VAL A 41 5.00 3.54 -8.60
C VAL A 41 3.77 4.06 -7.87
N LEU A 42 3.78 5.35 -7.53
CA LEU A 42 2.69 5.99 -6.81
C LEU A 42 1.55 6.44 -7.74
N ARG A 43 0.33 6.07 -7.38
CA ARG A 43 -0.96 6.51 -7.94
C ARG A 43 -1.93 6.84 -6.80
N GLY A 44 -1.49 7.72 -5.90
CA GLY A 44 -2.28 8.23 -4.77
C GLY A 44 -2.98 9.54 -5.11
N TYR A 45 -4.25 9.67 -4.74
CA TYR A 45 -5.10 10.83 -5.03
C TYR A 45 -5.86 11.29 -3.78
N ALA A 46 -5.29 12.26 -3.04
CA ALA A 46 -5.85 12.76 -1.80
C ALA A 46 -7.28 13.30 -1.98
N GLY A 47 -8.16 12.96 -1.04
CA GLY A 47 -9.58 13.31 -1.07
C GLY A 47 -10.46 12.47 -2.02
N TRP A 48 -9.90 11.47 -2.70
CA TRP A 48 -10.66 10.59 -3.59
C TRP A 48 -11.31 9.42 -2.86
N ASN A 49 -12.50 9.03 -3.30
CA ASN A 49 -13.21 7.83 -2.89
C ASN A 49 -13.19 6.77 -4.01
N SER A 50 -13.74 5.59 -3.76
CA SER A 50 -13.80 4.49 -4.73
C SER A 50 -14.54 4.86 -6.03
N ARG A 51 -15.56 5.74 -5.95
CA ARG A 51 -16.32 6.21 -7.11
C ARG A 51 -15.42 6.97 -8.09
N ARG A 52 -14.59 7.89 -7.61
CA ARG A 52 -13.62 8.63 -8.44
C ARG A 52 -12.51 7.71 -8.98
N ALA A 53 -12.06 6.76 -8.15
CA ALA A 53 -11.06 5.78 -8.56
C ALA A 53 -11.50 4.97 -9.79
N LEU A 54 -12.76 4.50 -9.81
CA LEU A 54 -13.31 3.77 -10.94
C LEU A 54 -13.31 4.56 -12.25
N GLN A 55 -13.61 5.87 -12.18
CA GLN A 55 -13.70 6.71 -13.38
C GLN A 55 -12.38 6.79 -14.16
N ILE A 56 -11.24 6.68 -13.48
CA ILE A 56 -9.92 6.75 -14.10
C ILE A 56 -9.24 5.40 -14.24
N LEU A 57 -9.88 4.30 -13.84
CA LEU A 57 -9.23 3.01 -13.69
C LEU A 57 -8.56 2.53 -14.99
N ASN A 58 -9.24 2.72 -16.14
CA ASN A 58 -8.69 2.41 -17.46
C ASN A 58 -7.54 3.33 -17.89
N GLN A 59 -7.48 4.56 -17.36
CA GLN A 59 -6.40 5.51 -17.67
C GLN A 59 -5.16 5.18 -16.83
N VAL A 60 -5.35 4.77 -15.57
CA VAL A 60 -4.25 4.38 -14.68
C VAL A 60 -3.70 3.00 -15.06
N PHE A 61 -4.59 2.08 -15.44
CA PHE A 61 -4.26 0.70 -15.79
C PHE A 61 -4.85 0.34 -17.17
N PRO A 62 -4.28 0.86 -18.26
CA PRO A 62 -4.73 0.53 -19.60
C PRO A 62 -4.35 -0.93 -19.94
N LYS A 63 -5.31 -1.70 -20.47
CA LYS A 63 -5.09 -3.11 -20.83
C LYS A 63 -4.04 -3.31 -21.92
N ASN A 64 -3.85 -2.30 -22.78
CA ASN A 64 -2.87 -2.29 -23.86
C ASN A 64 -1.54 -1.62 -23.47
N ALA A 65 -1.26 -1.42 -22.18
CA ALA A 65 0.06 -0.97 -21.73
C ALA A 65 1.14 -1.95 -22.18
N ALA A 66 2.28 -1.44 -22.63
CA ALA A 66 3.43 -2.27 -23.02
C ALA A 66 4.00 -3.08 -21.85
N VAL A 67 3.86 -2.57 -20.63
CA VAL A 67 4.27 -3.22 -19.39
C VAL A 67 3.11 -3.15 -18.41
N GLN A 68 2.67 -4.31 -17.94
CA GLN A 68 1.65 -4.44 -16.89
C GLN A 68 2.31 -4.54 -15.51
N PRO A 69 1.65 -4.07 -14.44
CA PRO A 69 2.19 -4.19 -13.09
C PRO A 69 2.29 -5.64 -12.64
N SER A 70 3.34 -5.94 -11.87
CA SER A 70 3.51 -7.25 -11.22
C SER A 70 2.71 -7.30 -9.90
N LEU A 71 2.63 -6.18 -9.18
CA LEU A 71 1.84 -6.02 -7.97
C LEU A 71 1.05 -4.72 -8.02
N VAL A 72 -0.21 -4.77 -7.59
CA VAL A 72 -0.99 -3.57 -7.29
C VAL A 72 -1.49 -3.64 -5.85
N ILE A 73 -1.11 -2.64 -5.05
CA ILE A 73 -1.61 -2.46 -3.69
C ILE A 73 -2.67 -1.36 -3.72
N VAL A 74 -3.92 -1.73 -3.45
CA VAL A 74 -5.09 -0.84 -3.55
C VAL A 74 -5.55 -0.39 -2.17
N TYR A 75 -5.86 0.91 -2.04
CA TYR A 75 -6.40 1.51 -0.83
C TYR A 75 -7.53 2.51 -1.16
N PHE A 76 -8.77 2.17 -0.78
CA PHE A 76 -9.92 3.07 -0.71
C PHE A 76 -10.80 2.67 0.48
N GLY A 77 -11.82 3.47 0.82
CA GLY A 77 -12.71 3.19 1.95
C GLY A 77 -12.69 4.27 3.03
N GLY A 78 -11.55 4.92 3.27
CA GLY A 78 -11.45 5.93 4.34
C GLY A 78 -12.24 7.21 4.07
N ASN A 79 -12.35 7.63 2.80
CA ASN A 79 -13.18 8.76 2.39
C ASN A 79 -14.63 8.32 2.16
N ASP A 80 -14.81 7.14 1.59
CA ASP A 80 -16.09 6.48 1.36
C ASP A 80 -16.90 6.33 2.66
N SER A 81 -16.24 5.99 3.76
CA SER A 81 -16.85 5.77 5.08
C SER A 81 -17.25 7.05 5.82
N MET A 82 -17.03 8.23 5.25
CA MET A 82 -17.49 9.49 5.87
C MET A 82 -19.02 9.53 5.88
N LYS A 83 -19.61 10.25 6.85
CA LYS A 83 -21.06 10.47 6.86
C LYS A 83 -21.49 11.25 5.60
N PRO A 84 -22.70 10.99 5.08
CA PRO A 84 -23.29 11.82 4.04
C PRO A 84 -23.30 13.29 4.47
N ASP A 85 -22.81 14.17 3.59
CA ASP A 85 -22.93 15.61 3.78
C ASP A 85 -24.30 16.05 3.27
N SER A 86 -25.03 16.81 4.08
CA SER A 86 -26.34 17.38 3.72
C SER A 86 -26.26 18.51 2.68
N ALA A 87 -25.09 19.11 2.48
CA ALA A 87 -24.90 20.31 1.67
C ALA A 87 -24.15 20.08 0.34
N ALA A 88 -23.41 18.97 0.20
CA ALA A 88 -22.67 18.63 -1.01
C ALA A 88 -22.59 17.11 -1.22
N LEU A 89 -22.22 16.67 -2.44
CA LEU A 89 -22.05 15.24 -2.76
C LEU A 89 -20.98 14.53 -1.91
N GLY A 90 -20.15 15.28 -1.18
CA GLY A 90 -19.22 14.79 -0.16
C GLY A 90 -18.23 13.72 -0.65
N PRO A 91 -17.33 13.28 0.23
CA PRO A 91 -16.47 12.13 -0.03
C PRO A 91 -17.19 10.78 0.16
N HIS A 92 -18.38 10.78 0.77
CA HIS A 92 -19.14 9.57 1.08
C HIS A 92 -19.52 8.75 -0.17
N VAL A 93 -19.39 7.43 -0.05
CA VAL A 93 -19.91 6.44 -1.00
C VAL A 93 -20.68 5.41 -0.21
N PRO A 94 -21.99 5.21 -0.45
CA PRO A 94 -22.79 4.21 0.28
C PRO A 94 -22.15 2.83 0.26
N LEU A 95 -22.24 2.09 1.37
CA LEU A 95 -21.56 0.80 1.54
C LEU A 95 -21.82 -0.20 0.40
N PRO A 96 -23.06 -0.39 -0.11
CA PRO A 96 -23.29 -1.29 -1.24
C PRO A 96 -22.57 -0.85 -2.52
N GLU A 97 -22.50 0.47 -2.77
CA GLU A 97 -21.79 1.03 -3.91
C GLU A 97 -20.27 0.88 -3.73
N TYR A 98 -19.74 1.12 -2.53
CA TYR A 98 -18.33 0.90 -2.22
C TYR A 98 -17.93 -0.56 -2.49
N ILE A 99 -18.74 -1.54 -2.04
CA ILE A 99 -18.52 -2.97 -2.29
C ILE A 99 -18.46 -3.25 -3.78
N ASP A 100 -19.46 -2.79 -4.55
CA ASP A 100 -19.50 -2.94 -6.01
C ASP A 100 -18.29 -2.27 -6.69
N ASN A 101 -17.89 -1.09 -6.23
CA ASN A 101 -16.75 -0.37 -6.76
C ASN A 101 -15.44 -1.14 -6.54
N MET A 102 -15.21 -1.66 -5.34
CA MET A 102 -14.02 -2.44 -5.03
C MET A 102 -13.96 -3.75 -5.82
N LYS A 103 -15.11 -4.42 -6.03
CA LYS A 103 -15.19 -5.60 -6.91
C LYS A 103 -14.82 -5.26 -8.35
N LYS A 104 -15.35 -4.17 -8.91
CA LYS A 104 -15.01 -3.70 -10.26
C LYS A 104 -13.53 -3.36 -10.41
N ILE A 105 -12.92 -2.74 -9.39
CA ILE A 105 -11.47 -2.50 -9.35
C ILE A 105 -10.72 -3.83 -9.41
N ALA A 106 -11.06 -4.80 -8.54
CA ALA A 106 -10.43 -6.11 -8.52
C ALA A 106 -10.56 -6.84 -9.88
N THR A 107 -11.76 -6.88 -10.45
CA THR A 107 -12.03 -7.51 -11.76
C THR A 107 -11.17 -6.90 -12.87
N HIS A 108 -11.09 -5.57 -12.93
CA HIS A 108 -10.27 -4.90 -13.94
C HIS A 108 -8.79 -5.25 -13.79
N LEU A 109 -8.25 -5.15 -12.57
CA LEU A 109 -6.85 -5.45 -12.29
C LEU A 109 -6.51 -6.91 -12.63
N LYS A 110 -7.35 -7.88 -12.23
CA LYS A 110 -7.16 -9.30 -12.58
C LYS A 110 -7.14 -9.54 -14.09
N SER A 111 -7.79 -8.67 -14.88
CA SER A 111 -7.82 -8.79 -16.34
C SER A 111 -6.60 -8.21 -17.06
N LEU A 112 -5.66 -7.58 -16.34
CA LEU A 112 -4.47 -6.96 -16.94
C LEU A 112 -3.41 -7.99 -17.33
N SER A 113 -3.24 -9.05 -16.54
CA SER A 113 -2.25 -10.11 -16.74
C SER A 113 -2.59 -11.31 -15.84
N GLU A 114 -2.27 -12.53 -16.29
CA GLU A 114 -2.45 -13.75 -15.48
C GLU A 114 -1.51 -13.78 -14.25
N ASN A 115 -0.38 -13.07 -14.33
CA ASN A 115 0.64 -13.04 -13.28
C ASN A 115 0.52 -11.84 -12.33
N ILE A 116 -0.48 -10.96 -12.52
CA ILE A 116 -0.67 -9.82 -11.63
C ILE A 116 -1.01 -10.31 -10.22
N ARG A 117 -0.39 -9.70 -9.23
CA ARG A 117 -0.72 -9.89 -7.82
C ARG A 117 -1.43 -8.65 -7.31
N ILE A 118 -2.46 -8.85 -6.48
CA ILE A 118 -3.32 -7.77 -5.99
C ILE A 118 -3.42 -7.91 -4.49
N ILE A 119 -3.13 -6.81 -3.79
CA ILE A 119 -3.34 -6.66 -2.36
C ILE A 119 -4.29 -5.50 -2.14
N PHE A 120 -5.35 -5.71 -1.35
CA PHE A 120 -6.21 -4.63 -0.88
C PHE A 120 -5.88 -4.31 0.58
N LEU A 121 -5.66 -3.03 0.87
CA LEU A 121 -5.55 -2.51 2.22
C LEU A 121 -6.92 -1.97 2.64
N THR A 122 -7.40 -2.37 3.82
CA THR A 122 -8.58 -1.72 4.41
C THR A 122 -8.29 -0.27 4.78
N CYS A 123 -9.33 0.52 5.04
CA CYS A 123 -9.11 1.79 5.74
C CYS A 123 -8.43 1.58 7.10
N PRO A 124 -7.41 2.37 7.46
CA PRO A 124 -6.89 2.44 8.82
C PRO A 124 -7.97 2.80 9.84
N PRO A 125 -7.73 2.54 11.13
CA PRO A 125 -8.49 3.18 12.18
C PRO A 125 -8.14 4.68 12.21
N ILE A 126 -8.95 5.47 12.91
CA ILE A 126 -8.71 6.91 13.06
C ILE A 126 -8.73 7.32 14.54
N ASN A 127 -8.02 8.39 14.87
CA ASN A 127 -8.12 9.05 16.16
C ASN A 127 -9.08 10.24 16.06
N GLU A 128 -10.35 10.01 16.43
CA GLU A 128 -11.39 11.04 16.37
C GLU A 128 -11.10 12.25 17.27
N GLU A 129 -10.41 12.05 18.41
CA GLU A 129 -10.05 13.16 19.30
C GLU A 129 -8.98 14.05 18.68
N GLN A 130 -7.94 13.46 18.09
CA GLN A 130 -6.90 14.21 17.38
C GLN A 130 -7.49 14.97 16.19
N ILE A 131 -8.44 14.38 15.46
CA ILE A 131 -9.16 15.05 14.36
C ILE A 131 -9.91 16.28 14.87
N ARG A 132 -10.65 16.15 15.99
CA ARG A 132 -11.38 17.28 16.61
C ARG A 132 -10.43 18.41 17.02
N GLN A 133 -9.27 18.06 17.57
CA GLN A 133 -8.27 19.03 18.03
C GLN A 133 -7.55 19.71 16.86
N ALA A 134 -7.31 19.00 15.76
CA ALA A 134 -6.60 19.53 14.60
C ALA A 134 -7.39 20.57 13.80
N GLN A 135 -8.72 20.67 14.00
CA GLN A 135 -9.61 21.64 13.34
C GLN A 135 -9.42 21.69 11.81
N LEU A 136 -9.12 20.54 11.19
CA LEU A 136 -8.94 20.44 9.74
C LEU A 136 -10.30 20.60 9.03
N ILE A 137 -10.29 21.29 7.89
CA ILE A 137 -11.47 21.46 7.04
C ILE A 137 -11.66 20.21 6.17
N GLY A 138 -12.90 19.74 6.02
CA GLY A 138 -13.25 18.66 5.10
C GLY A 138 -12.99 17.25 5.64
N VAL A 139 -12.84 17.13 6.96
CA VAL A 139 -12.71 15.84 7.67
C VAL A 139 -13.88 15.57 8.61
N GLU A 140 -14.87 16.46 8.64
CA GLU A 140 -16.09 16.33 9.43
C GLU A 140 -16.85 15.06 9.04
N GLY A 141 -17.45 14.39 10.03
CA GLY A 141 -18.27 13.20 9.79
C GLY A 141 -17.47 11.89 9.66
N ARG A 142 -16.16 11.89 9.93
CA ARG A 142 -15.38 10.65 10.12
C ARG A 142 -15.62 10.05 11.50
N THR A 143 -15.83 8.74 11.56
CA THR A 143 -15.81 7.98 12.83
C THR A 143 -15.03 6.68 12.63
N ASN A 144 -14.34 6.22 13.68
CA ASN A 144 -13.59 4.97 13.66
C ASN A 144 -14.52 3.78 13.43
N GLU A 145 -15.75 3.86 13.94
CA GLU A 145 -16.79 2.86 13.72
C GLU A 145 -17.21 2.77 12.24
N SER A 146 -17.34 3.90 11.54
CA SER A 146 -17.64 3.87 10.11
C SER A 146 -16.46 3.28 9.33
N CYS A 147 -15.22 3.60 9.70
CA CYS A 147 -14.04 2.96 9.11
C CYS A 147 -14.02 1.44 9.35
N ARG A 148 -14.42 0.95 10.52
CA ARG A 148 -14.53 -0.48 10.81
C ARG A 148 -15.48 -1.19 9.84
N ILE A 149 -16.67 -0.63 9.62
CA ILE A 149 -17.69 -1.21 8.71
C ILE A 149 -17.15 -1.34 7.27
N TYR A 150 -16.45 -0.32 6.77
CA TYR A 150 -15.89 -0.35 5.41
C TYR A 150 -14.65 -1.23 5.32
N ALA A 151 -13.87 -1.35 6.40
CA ALA A 151 -12.75 -2.28 6.49
C ALA A 151 -13.23 -3.73 6.43
N GLU A 152 -14.26 -4.09 7.18
CA GLU A 152 -14.88 -5.42 7.16
C GLU A 152 -15.44 -5.75 5.77
N ALA A 153 -16.19 -4.82 5.16
CA ALA A 153 -16.69 -5.00 3.81
C ALA A 153 -15.57 -5.19 2.77
N CYS A 154 -14.44 -4.47 2.92
CA CYS A 154 -13.27 -4.65 2.05
C CYS A 154 -12.69 -6.07 2.19
N MET A 155 -12.59 -6.59 3.42
CA MET A 155 -12.10 -7.96 3.66
C MET A 155 -13.03 -9.02 3.06
N GLU A 156 -14.35 -8.83 3.16
CA GLU A 156 -15.31 -9.73 2.50
C GLU A 156 -15.21 -9.68 0.97
N VAL A 157 -15.02 -8.49 0.38
CA VAL A 157 -14.71 -8.35 -1.05
C VAL A 157 -13.44 -9.11 -1.41
N CYS A 158 -12.39 -9.02 -0.58
CA CYS A 158 -11.14 -9.74 -0.84
C CYS A 158 -11.34 -11.25 -0.90
N LYS A 159 -12.10 -11.79 0.07
CA LYS A 159 -12.46 -13.19 0.14
C LYS A 159 -13.31 -13.63 -1.07
N GLU A 160 -14.32 -12.85 -1.44
CA GLU A 160 -15.21 -13.18 -2.56
C GLU A 160 -14.46 -13.16 -3.91
N MET A 161 -13.56 -12.18 -4.09
CA MET A 161 -12.84 -11.97 -5.35
C MET A 161 -11.56 -12.79 -5.47
N ASP A 162 -11.21 -13.58 -4.44
CA ASP A 162 -9.93 -14.29 -4.32
C ASP A 162 -8.75 -13.35 -4.58
N VAL A 163 -8.68 -12.28 -3.77
CA VAL A 163 -7.55 -11.34 -3.73
C VAL A 163 -7.04 -11.22 -2.30
N LYS A 164 -5.75 -10.95 -2.12
CA LYS A 164 -5.16 -10.84 -0.78
C LYS A 164 -5.67 -9.56 -0.10
N GLY A 165 -6.33 -9.70 1.04
CA GLY A 165 -6.75 -8.57 1.88
C GLY A 165 -5.83 -8.40 3.09
N ILE A 166 -5.49 -7.15 3.44
CA ILE A 166 -4.76 -6.80 4.66
C ILE A 166 -5.62 -5.86 5.49
N ASN A 167 -6.00 -6.32 6.69
CA ASN A 167 -6.82 -5.56 7.62
C ASN A 167 -5.97 -4.58 8.44
N ILE A 168 -5.66 -3.43 7.83
CA ILE A 168 -4.91 -2.34 8.46
C ILE A 168 -5.69 -1.73 9.63
N TRP A 169 -7.02 -1.76 9.61
CA TRP A 169 -7.86 -1.31 10.71
C TRP A 169 -7.51 -2.05 12.00
N THR A 170 -7.46 -3.38 11.95
CA THR A 170 -7.09 -4.22 13.09
C THR A 170 -5.59 -4.18 13.38
N ALA A 171 -4.74 -4.22 12.35
CA ALA A 171 -3.29 -4.31 12.54
C ALA A 171 -2.71 -3.12 13.30
N ILE A 172 -3.17 -1.90 13.02
CA ILE A 172 -2.70 -0.70 13.74
C ILE A 172 -3.14 -0.75 15.20
N GLN A 173 -4.37 -1.20 15.49
CA GLN A 173 -4.90 -1.27 16.86
C GLN A 173 -4.25 -2.34 17.75
N GLN A 174 -3.41 -3.22 17.20
CA GLN A 174 -2.63 -4.17 17.99
C GLN A 174 -1.47 -3.50 18.76
N LYS A 175 -1.09 -2.29 18.37
CA LYS A 175 -0.08 -1.49 19.10
C LYS A 175 -0.78 -0.71 20.23
N GLU A 176 -0.30 -0.82 21.46
CA GLU A 176 -0.95 -0.23 22.65
C GLU A 176 -1.18 1.29 22.54
N ASP A 177 -0.18 2.02 22.05
CA ASP A 177 -0.12 3.47 21.92
C ASP A 177 -0.46 3.97 20.50
N TRP A 178 -1.21 3.17 19.72
CA TRP A 178 -1.51 3.49 18.32
C TRP A 178 -2.19 4.85 18.12
N MET A 179 -3.10 5.23 19.03
CA MET A 179 -3.85 6.49 18.93
C MET A 179 -2.96 7.73 18.93
N THR A 180 -1.84 7.70 19.66
CA THR A 180 -0.96 8.86 19.83
C THR A 180 0.28 8.81 18.95
N THR A 181 0.62 7.64 18.39
CA THR A 181 1.88 7.44 17.65
C THR A 181 1.69 7.11 16.18
N CYS A 182 0.57 6.51 15.79
CA CYS A 182 0.39 6.03 14.41
C CYS A 182 -0.13 7.10 13.44
N PHE A 183 -0.55 8.27 13.92
CA PHE A 183 -1.11 9.32 13.06
C PHE A 183 -0.46 10.68 13.28
N THR A 184 -0.39 11.44 12.19
CA THR A 184 0.06 12.84 12.20
C THR A 184 -1.07 13.81 12.58
N ASP A 185 -2.29 13.52 12.13
CA ASP A 185 -3.47 14.38 12.29
C ASP A 185 -4.74 13.59 12.69
N GLY A 186 -4.55 12.35 13.13
CA GLY A 186 -5.62 11.41 13.46
C GLY A 186 -6.19 10.64 12.27
N ILE A 187 -5.73 10.90 11.04
CA ILE A 187 -6.13 10.21 9.81
C ILE A 187 -4.91 9.64 9.08
N HIS A 188 -3.94 10.50 8.78
CA HIS A 188 -2.78 10.17 7.97
C HIS A 188 -1.67 9.55 8.81
N LEU A 189 -1.08 8.48 8.29
CA LEU A 189 -0.10 7.69 9.00
C LEU A 189 1.17 8.50 9.30
N ALA A 190 1.61 8.43 10.54
CA ALA A 190 2.98 8.77 10.92
C ALA A 190 3.94 7.62 10.54
N SER A 191 5.24 7.80 10.83
CA SER A 191 6.25 6.76 10.62
C SER A 191 5.88 5.43 11.30
N GLU A 192 5.41 5.47 12.55
CA GLU A 192 5.03 4.24 13.29
C GLU A 192 3.86 3.49 12.65
N GLY A 193 2.80 4.20 12.23
CA GLY A 193 1.69 3.60 11.50
C GLY A 193 2.13 3.02 10.14
N SER A 194 3.04 3.72 9.46
CA SER A 194 3.61 3.27 8.19
C SER A 194 4.43 1.99 8.33
N LYS A 195 5.24 1.84 9.39
CA LYS A 195 6.00 0.62 9.66
C LYS A 195 5.09 -0.60 9.85
N ILE A 196 3.94 -0.44 10.49
CA ILE A 196 2.93 -1.51 10.62
C ILE A 196 2.41 -1.93 9.23
N VAL A 197 2.05 -0.97 8.37
CA VAL A 197 1.62 -1.26 6.99
C VAL A 197 2.68 -2.05 6.23
N VAL A 198 3.95 -1.62 6.29
CA VAL A 198 5.06 -2.30 5.61
C VAL A 198 5.20 -3.73 6.11
N LYS A 199 5.20 -3.94 7.43
CA LYS A 199 5.33 -5.27 8.04
C LYS A 199 4.23 -6.22 7.55
N GLU A 200 2.99 -5.75 7.54
CA GLU A 200 1.85 -6.53 7.08
C GLU A 200 1.92 -6.83 5.57
N VAL A 201 2.32 -5.85 4.75
CA VAL A 201 2.52 -6.03 3.30
C VAL A 201 3.62 -7.06 3.01
N LEU A 202 4.78 -6.93 3.65
CA LEU A 202 5.89 -7.88 3.44
C LEU A 202 5.55 -9.28 3.92
N ARG A 203 4.86 -9.40 5.07
CA ARG A 203 4.34 -10.70 5.54
C ARG A 203 3.38 -11.30 4.51
N ALA A 204 2.44 -10.50 4.01
CA ALA A 204 1.47 -10.95 3.02
C ALA A 204 2.13 -11.43 1.72
N ILE A 205 3.15 -10.71 1.23
CA ILE A 205 3.91 -11.09 0.02
C ILE A 205 4.71 -12.39 0.27
N ARG A 206 5.37 -12.50 1.42
CA ARG A 206 6.18 -13.68 1.79
C ARG A 206 5.33 -14.95 1.86
N GLU A 207 4.13 -14.85 2.43
CA GLU A 207 3.23 -15.99 2.66
C GLU A 207 2.35 -16.35 1.45
N ALA A 208 2.39 -15.56 0.37
CA ALA A 208 1.42 -15.73 -0.71
C ALA A 208 1.74 -16.85 -1.71
N GLU A 209 2.89 -17.52 -1.56
CA GLU A 209 3.34 -18.64 -2.42
C GLU A 209 3.14 -18.35 -3.93
N TRP A 210 3.34 -17.10 -4.33
CA TRP A 210 3.17 -16.66 -5.71
C TRP A 210 4.36 -17.10 -6.57
N GLU A 211 4.06 -17.52 -7.80
CA GLU A 211 5.07 -17.78 -8.83
C GLU A 211 4.91 -16.80 -10.02
N PRO A 212 5.94 -16.02 -10.39
CA PRO A 212 7.20 -15.84 -9.65
C PRO A 212 6.98 -15.13 -8.30
N SER A 213 7.83 -15.44 -7.33
CA SER A 213 7.80 -14.78 -6.02
C SER A 213 8.11 -13.29 -6.13
N LEU A 214 7.31 -12.48 -5.45
CA LEU A 214 7.53 -11.03 -5.32
C LEU A 214 8.22 -10.67 -4.00
N TYR A 215 8.61 -11.67 -3.20
CA TYR A 215 9.35 -11.42 -1.97
C TYR A 215 10.73 -10.85 -2.31
N TRP A 216 11.07 -9.72 -1.71
CA TRP A 216 12.27 -8.95 -2.04
C TRP A 216 13.59 -9.75 -1.98
N ARG A 217 13.70 -10.78 -1.11
CA ARG A 217 14.89 -11.64 -1.08
C ARG A 217 14.96 -12.64 -2.23
N SER A 218 13.83 -12.98 -2.83
CA SER A 218 13.73 -13.89 -3.97
C SER A 218 13.92 -13.17 -5.31
N LEU A 219 13.78 -11.83 -5.34
CA LEU A 219 13.98 -11.04 -6.55
C LEU A 219 15.47 -10.80 -6.84
N ALA A 220 15.86 -11.01 -8.09
CA ALA A 220 17.20 -10.67 -8.57
C ALA A 220 17.47 -9.17 -8.44
N SER A 221 18.67 -8.82 -7.96
CA SER A 221 19.15 -7.44 -7.96
C SER A 221 19.60 -7.05 -9.36
N GLU A 222 19.15 -5.90 -9.85
CA GLU A 222 19.62 -5.36 -11.12
C GLU A 222 21.12 -5.04 -11.03
N PHE A 223 21.87 -5.53 -12.02
CA PHE A 223 23.33 -5.44 -12.09
C PHE A 223 24.02 -6.03 -10.85
N ALA A 224 23.68 -7.25 -10.44
CA ALA A 224 24.38 -7.95 -9.36
C ALA A 224 25.87 -8.10 -9.67
N GLU A 225 26.74 -7.79 -8.71
CA GLU A 225 28.20 -7.88 -8.87
C GLU A 225 28.65 -9.33 -8.60
N GLU A 226 28.41 -10.23 -9.54
CA GLU A 226 28.72 -11.66 -9.34
C GLU A 226 30.22 -11.98 -9.48
N GLU A 227 31.00 -11.15 -10.21
CA GLU A 227 32.44 -11.38 -10.45
C GLU A 227 33.19 -10.05 -10.68
N SER A 228 33.37 -9.23 -9.63
CA SER A 228 33.97 -7.89 -9.76
C SER A 228 35.28 -7.73 -8.98
N ALA A 229 36.25 -7.03 -9.59
CA ALA A 229 37.50 -6.57 -8.95
C ALA A 229 37.29 -5.51 -7.85
N PHE A 230 36.04 -5.14 -7.57
CA PHE A 230 35.63 -4.11 -6.59
C PHE A 230 34.96 -4.72 -5.35
N LEU A 231 34.91 -6.04 -5.23
CA LEU A 231 34.43 -6.72 -4.02
C LEU A 231 35.39 -6.43 -2.86
N SER A 232 34.82 -5.94 -1.74
CA SER A 232 35.57 -5.72 -0.50
C SER A 232 35.72 -7.04 0.24
N VAL A 233 36.81 -7.23 0.98
CA VAL A 233 37.00 -8.43 1.81
C VAL A 233 36.55 -8.11 3.23
N GLY A 234 35.54 -8.82 3.73
CA GLY A 234 35.07 -8.71 5.10
C GLY A 234 36.06 -9.29 6.11
N ASP A 235 35.84 -9.01 7.41
CA ASP A 235 36.69 -9.51 8.51
C ASP A 235 36.76 -11.04 8.58
N ASP A 236 35.79 -11.75 7.98
CA ASP A 236 35.73 -13.21 7.86
C ASP A 236 36.41 -13.77 6.58
N GLY A 237 37.02 -12.89 5.78
CA GLY A 237 37.69 -13.24 4.53
C GLY A 237 36.74 -13.44 3.32
N LYS A 238 35.43 -13.24 3.48
CA LYS A 238 34.50 -13.32 2.35
C LYS A 238 34.51 -12.05 1.52
N GLN A 239 34.35 -12.22 0.22
CA GLN A 239 34.09 -11.10 -0.69
C GLN A 239 32.66 -10.59 -0.51
N ILE A 240 32.52 -9.28 -0.33
CA ILE A 240 31.27 -8.57 -0.07
C ILE A 240 31.19 -7.40 -1.05
N SER A 241 30.11 -7.32 -1.82
CA SER A 241 29.80 -6.10 -2.58
C SER A 241 29.22 -5.06 -1.65
N ILE A 242 29.70 -3.81 -1.73
CA ILE A 242 29.06 -2.67 -1.05
C ILE A 242 27.60 -2.55 -1.48
N SER A 243 27.31 -2.92 -2.73
CA SER A 243 25.97 -2.85 -3.31
C SER A 243 24.99 -3.87 -2.69
N ASP A 244 25.51 -4.88 -1.99
CA ASP A 244 24.78 -5.91 -1.25
C ASP A 244 24.95 -5.76 0.29
N LEU A 245 25.63 -4.69 0.77
CA LEU A 245 25.73 -4.37 2.19
C LEU A 245 24.36 -3.92 2.73
N ASP A 246 23.61 -4.87 3.26
CA ASP A 246 22.28 -4.68 3.87
C ASP A 246 22.36 -4.60 5.41
N ILE A 247 23.35 -3.87 5.94
CA ILE A 247 23.73 -3.87 7.38
C ILE A 247 22.56 -3.51 8.32
N GLN A 248 21.54 -2.77 7.85
CA GLN A 248 20.37 -2.37 8.65
C GLN A 248 19.02 -2.90 8.15
N ARG A 249 18.89 -3.34 6.88
CA ARG A 249 17.60 -3.74 6.31
C ARG A 249 17.09 -5.08 6.85
N TYR A 250 18.00 -6.02 7.10
CA TYR A 250 17.65 -7.40 7.43
C TYR A 250 17.02 -7.58 8.82
N SER A 251 17.47 -6.85 9.84
CA SER A 251 17.00 -7.06 11.21
C SER A 251 15.62 -6.45 11.48
N GLN A 252 15.21 -5.43 10.71
CA GLN A 252 13.97 -4.70 10.96
C GLN A 252 12.73 -5.34 10.29
N TRP A 253 12.92 -6.04 9.17
CA TRP A 253 11.83 -6.49 8.30
C TRP A 253 11.76 -8.02 8.09
N GLU A 254 12.54 -8.79 8.85
CA GLU A 254 12.40 -10.25 8.98
C GLU A 254 11.11 -10.67 9.74
#